data_AF-K1TI62-F1
#
_entry.id   AF-K1TI62-F1
#
_cell.length_a   1.000
_cell.length_b   1.000
_cell.length_c   1.000
_cell.angle_alpha   90.00
_cell.angle_beta   90.00
_cell.angle_gamma   90.00
#
_symmetry.space_group_name_H-M   'P 1'
#
loop_
_entity.id
_entity.type
_entity.pdbx_description
1 polymer ?
#
loop_
_entity_poly.entity_id
_entity_poly.type
_entity_poly.pdbx_seq_one_letter_code
_entity_poly.pdbx_strand_id
1 'polypeptide(L)'
;RYIGAGAVAAGGLISLIKTFPTMIRTFKHAIKGFGKKGDSQLRTEQDISMKLVLGGSLVIAVLIWLLPEIPVSFLGALIVVVFGFFFATVSSRMVGIVGSSNNPVSGMAIATLIVTTFILKATGSTGATGMVSAISIGTVICIVAAMAGDTSQDLKTGYIVGATPRLQQIGELIGAIVSAFAIGGVMYLLNSAWGFGSEQIPAPQATLMKMVVEGVMGGTLPWVLIFMGVFIAIVVEVLGIPVLAFSIGLYLPIYLSTPIMVGGVIKWFIDNKRKYANDEERKDASDRGVLYAAGMIAGEGIVGIVLAILAVVNVADKLNLSSLYGESGALQTVGNWVGLIAFALLLSTLFHFTKGKKL
;
A
#
# COMPACT_ATOMS: atom_id res chain seq x y z
N ARG A 1 -1.46 -3.36 19.98
CA ARG A 1 -2.33 -3.23 18.78
C ARG A 1 -3.20 -1.97 18.82
N TYR A 2 -4.11 -1.78 19.79
CA TYR A 2 -4.95 -0.57 19.86
C TYR A 2 -4.17 0.76 19.94
N ILE A 3 -3.11 0.83 20.76
CA ILE A 3 -2.22 2.01 20.81
C ILE A 3 -1.64 2.31 19.41
N GLY A 4 -1.07 1.29 18.76
CA GLY A 4 -0.57 1.42 17.39
C GLY A 4 -1.66 1.82 16.39
N ALA A 5 -2.90 1.34 16.54
CA ALA A 5 -4.02 1.75 15.69
C ALA A 5 -4.36 3.23 15.84
N GLY A 6 -4.40 3.74 17.08
CA GLY A 6 -4.57 5.17 17.35
C GLY A 6 -3.42 6.01 16.78
N ALA A 7 -2.18 5.52 16.90
CA ALA A 7 -1.01 6.18 16.36
C ALA A 7 -1.01 6.24 14.82
N VAL A 8 -1.38 5.15 14.14
CA VAL A 8 -1.49 5.12 12.67
C VAL A 8 -2.64 6.02 12.19
N ALA A 9 -3.79 5.99 12.86
CA ALA A 9 -4.91 6.86 12.53
C ALA A 9 -4.52 8.35 12.65
N ALA A 10 -3.86 8.72 13.76
CA ALA A 10 -3.33 10.06 13.95
C ALA A 10 -2.26 10.42 12.90
N GLY A 11 -1.31 9.54 12.62
CA GLY A 11 -0.27 9.76 11.61
C GLY A 11 -0.86 9.97 10.20
N GLY A 12 -1.89 9.21 9.85
CA GLY A 12 -2.63 9.38 8.60
C GLY A 12 -3.33 10.74 8.52
N LEU A 13 -4.00 11.16 9.60
CA LEU A 13 -4.66 12.47 9.69
C LEU A 13 -3.65 13.63 9.68
N ILE A 14 -2.53 13.52 10.40
CA ILE A 14 -1.46 14.54 10.42
C ILE A 14 -0.87 14.69 9.01
N SER A 15 -0.59 13.58 8.33
CA SER A 15 -0.11 13.59 6.94
C SER A 15 -1.11 14.29 5.99
N LEU A 16 -2.41 14.01 6.16
CA LEU A 16 -3.46 14.69 5.42
C LEU A 16 -3.50 16.20 5.73
N ILE A 17 -3.45 16.59 7.01
CA ILE A 17 -3.48 18.00 7.44
C ILE A 17 -2.30 18.77 6.84
N LYS A 18 -1.09 18.20 6.87
CA LYS A 18 0.10 18.83 6.27
C LYS A 18 -0.02 19.01 4.77
N THR A 19 -0.64 18.05 4.09
CA THR A 19 -0.82 18.08 2.62
C THR A 19 -2.08 18.83 2.19
N PHE A 20 -2.97 19.17 3.14
CA PHE A 20 -4.25 19.84 2.89
C PHE A 20 -4.14 21.19 2.15
N PRO A 21 -3.20 22.10 2.47
CA PRO A 21 -3.05 23.35 1.72
C PRO A 21 -2.67 23.09 0.26
N THR A 22 -1.77 22.13 0.03
CA THR A 22 -1.32 21.75 -1.31
C THR A 22 -2.44 21.06 -2.08
N MET A 23 -3.27 20.26 -1.41
CA MET A 23 -4.48 19.65 -1.94
C MET A 23 -5.49 20.71 -2.40
N ILE A 24 -5.80 21.72 -1.57
CA ILE A 24 -6.72 22.82 -1.97
C ILE A 24 -6.19 23.57 -3.19
N ARG A 25 -4.89 23.92 -3.19
CA ARG A 25 -4.26 24.57 -4.35
C ARG A 25 -4.41 23.71 -5.59
N THR A 26 -4.17 22.41 -5.46
CA THR A 26 -4.32 21.41 -6.52
C THR A 26 -5.73 21.36 -7.08
N PHE A 27 -6.75 21.31 -6.22
CA PHE A 27 -8.16 21.33 -6.63
C PHE A 27 -8.53 22.61 -7.36
N LYS A 28 -8.10 23.76 -6.84
CA LYS A 28 -8.35 25.05 -7.50
C LYS A 28 -7.76 25.08 -8.92
N HIS A 29 -6.58 24.49 -9.12
CA HIS A 29 -5.97 24.39 -10.44
C HIS A 29 -6.70 23.40 -11.35
N ALA A 30 -7.11 22.23 -10.83
CA ALA A 30 -7.83 21.23 -11.61
C ALA A 30 -9.17 21.76 -12.11
N ILE A 31 -9.96 22.41 -11.24
CA ILE A 31 -11.24 23.03 -11.62
C ILE A 31 -11.04 24.14 -12.66
N LYS A 32 -9.99 24.96 -12.53
CA LYS A 32 -9.67 26.02 -13.51
C LYS A 32 -9.16 25.49 -14.86
N GLY A 33 -8.53 24.31 -14.86
CA GLY A 33 -8.03 23.65 -16.06
C GLY A 33 -9.10 22.82 -16.77
N PHE A 34 -10.15 22.42 -16.05
CA PHE A 34 -11.23 21.62 -16.58
C PHE A 34 -11.93 22.35 -17.75
N GLY A 35 -12.06 21.66 -18.88
CA GLY A 35 -12.69 22.21 -20.10
C GLY A 35 -11.75 23.00 -21.03
N LYS A 36 -10.47 23.23 -20.68
CA LYS A 36 -9.49 23.75 -21.64
C LYS A 36 -9.07 22.63 -22.59
N LYS A 37 -9.50 22.71 -23.85
CA LYS A 37 -9.05 21.79 -24.91
C LYS A 37 -7.61 22.15 -25.31
N GLY A 38 -6.66 21.26 -25.04
CA GLY A 38 -5.39 21.23 -25.77
C GLY A 38 -5.63 20.49 -27.08
N ASP A 39 -5.97 21.22 -28.15
CA ASP A 39 -6.19 20.63 -29.48
C ASP A 39 -4.86 20.49 -30.22
N SER A 40 -3.90 19.82 -29.57
CA SER A 40 -2.57 19.62 -30.15
C SER A 40 -2.59 18.41 -31.07
N GLN A 41 -2.15 18.62 -32.31
CA GLN A 41 -1.99 17.55 -33.30
C GLN A 41 -0.72 16.72 -33.06
N LEU A 42 0.18 17.17 -32.17
CA LEU A 42 1.43 16.47 -31.85
C LEU A 42 1.14 15.16 -31.13
N ARG A 43 1.69 14.04 -31.64
CA ARG A 43 1.48 12.69 -31.07
C ARG A 43 1.85 12.59 -29.59
N THR A 44 2.74 13.45 -29.08
CA THR A 44 3.22 13.47 -27.70
C THR A 44 2.29 14.21 -26.75
N GLU A 45 1.26 14.87 -27.28
CA GLU A 45 0.26 15.65 -26.52
C GLU A 45 -1.16 15.11 -26.74
N GLN A 46 -1.29 13.93 -27.35
CA GLN A 46 -2.55 13.26 -27.58
C GLN A 46 -2.89 12.31 -26.42
N ASP A 47 -3.90 12.67 -25.65
CA ASP A 47 -4.52 11.84 -24.60
C ASP A 47 -5.74 11.05 -25.10
N ILE A 48 -6.20 10.07 -24.31
CA ILE A 48 -7.54 9.51 -24.49
C ILE A 48 -8.57 10.63 -24.33
N SER A 49 -9.60 10.61 -25.19
CA SER A 49 -10.63 11.65 -25.16
C SER A 49 -11.30 11.74 -23.78
N MET A 50 -11.42 12.95 -23.24
CA MET A 50 -12.04 13.19 -21.93
C MET A 50 -13.48 12.65 -21.84
N LYS A 51 -14.21 12.59 -22.97
CA LYS A 51 -15.54 11.98 -23.03
C LYS A 51 -15.53 10.49 -22.68
N LEU A 52 -14.55 9.75 -23.21
CA LEU A 52 -14.38 8.32 -22.88
C LEU A 52 -13.97 8.13 -21.42
N VAL A 53 -13.09 8.99 -20.90
CA VAL A 53 -12.64 8.92 -19.49
C VAL A 53 -13.79 9.20 -18.52
N LEU A 54 -14.54 10.28 -18.74
CA LEU A 54 -15.69 10.63 -17.90
C LEU A 54 -16.82 9.62 -18.04
N GLY A 55 -17.14 9.18 -19.26
CA GLY A 55 -18.15 8.17 -19.53
C GLY A 55 -17.78 6.82 -18.90
N GLY A 56 -16.55 6.35 -19.08
CA GLY A 56 -16.04 5.12 -18.48
C GLY A 56 -16.05 5.16 -16.95
N SER A 57 -15.59 6.26 -16.36
CA SER A 57 -15.66 6.46 -14.90
C SER A 57 -17.08 6.41 -14.37
N LEU A 58 -18.05 7.02 -15.07
CA LEU A 58 -19.46 6.98 -14.69
C LEU A 58 -20.04 5.57 -14.78
N VAL A 59 -19.72 4.82 -15.84
CA VAL A 59 -20.14 3.42 -15.99
C VAL A 59 -19.60 2.57 -14.85
N ILE A 60 -18.32 2.72 -14.50
CA ILE A 60 -17.71 2.00 -13.36
C ILE A 60 -18.40 2.38 -12.05
N ALA A 61 -18.71 3.65 -11.81
CA ALA A 61 -19.42 4.08 -10.61
C ALA A 61 -20.82 3.48 -10.50
N VAL A 62 -21.54 3.37 -11.62
CA VAL A 62 -22.84 2.71 -11.68
C VAL A 62 -22.72 1.21 -11.43
N LEU A 63 -21.68 0.54 -11.97
CA LEU A 63 -21.42 -0.87 -11.70
C LEU A 63 -21.08 -1.13 -10.22
N ILE A 64 -20.27 -0.26 -9.59
CA ILE A 64 -19.96 -0.32 -8.16
C ILE A 64 -21.22 -0.23 -7.30
N TRP A 65 -22.21 0.55 -7.74
CA TRP A 65 -23.49 0.67 -7.05
C TRP A 65 -24.41 -0.54 -7.27
N LEU A 66 -24.51 -1.03 -8.51
CA LEU A 66 -25.52 -2.03 -8.88
C LEU A 66 -25.08 -3.49 -8.66
N LEU A 67 -23.77 -3.77 -8.65
CA LEU A 67 -23.26 -5.13 -8.44
C LEU A 67 -23.34 -5.49 -6.95
N PRO A 68 -24.14 -6.51 -6.56
CA PRO A 68 -24.29 -6.89 -5.16
C PRO A 68 -22.99 -7.37 -4.51
N GLU A 69 -22.05 -7.84 -5.33
CA GLU A 69 -20.76 -8.38 -4.91
C GLU A 69 -19.82 -7.28 -4.42
N ILE A 70 -20.13 -6.03 -4.78
CA ILE A 70 -19.48 -4.83 -4.29
C ILE A 70 -20.45 -4.19 -3.29
N PRO A 71 -20.24 -4.36 -1.97
CA PRO A 71 -21.21 -3.96 -0.94
C PRO A 71 -21.19 -2.44 -0.70
N VAL A 72 -21.46 -1.66 -1.75
CA VAL A 72 -21.41 -0.20 -1.79
C VAL A 72 -22.82 0.31 -2.10
N SER A 73 -23.39 1.08 -1.17
CA SER A 73 -24.71 1.69 -1.36
C SER A 73 -24.67 2.80 -2.43
N PHE A 74 -25.84 3.28 -2.87
CA PHE A 74 -25.93 4.44 -3.77
C PHE A 74 -25.16 5.65 -3.22
N LEU A 75 -25.34 5.94 -1.93
CA LEU A 75 -24.62 7.00 -1.24
C LEU A 75 -23.11 6.72 -1.23
N GLY A 76 -22.71 5.46 -1.01
CA GLY A 76 -21.31 5.04 -1.10
C GLY A 76 -20.70 5.26 -2.47
N ALA A 77 -21.42 4.95 -3.55
CA ALA A 77 -20.95 5.19 -4.92
C ALA A 77 -20.81 6.70 -5.22
N LEU A 78 -21.71 7.53 -4.71
CA LEU A 78 -21.58 8.99 -4.81
C LEU A 78 -20.34 9.49 -4.06
N ILE A 79 -20.08 8.95 -2.86
CA ILE A 79 -18.85 9.24 -2.10
C ILE A 79 -17.62 8.83 -2.93
N VAL A 80 -17.61 7.64 -3.53
CA VAL A 80 -16.51 7.17 -4.39
C VAL A 80 -16.24 8.13 -5.55
N VAL A 81 -17.27 8.60 -6.26
CA VAL A 81 -17.09 9.54 -7.38
C VAL A 81 -16.49 10.85 -6.89
N VAL A 82 -17.04 11.42 -5.82
CA VAL A 82 -16.61 12.73 -5.29
C VAL A 82 -15.19 12.63 -4.73
N PHE A 83 -14.96 11.70 -3.80
CA PHE A 83 -13.67 11.54 -3.12
C PHE A 83 -12.62 10.99 -4.07
N GLY A 84 -12.99 10.09 -4.98
CA GLY A 84 -12.11 9.56 -6.01
C GLY A 84 -11.59 10.65 -6.94
N PHE A 85 -12.46 11.52 -7.45
CA PHE A 85 -12.04 12.67 -8.28
C PHE A 85 -11.06 13.58 -7.55
N PHE A 86 -11.38 13.93 -6.30
CA PHE A 86 -10.51 14.75 -5.48
C PHE A 86 -9.18 14.05 -5.21
N PHE A 87 -9.16 12.86 -4.62
CA PHE A 87 -7.91 12.19 -4.29
C PHE A 87 -7.07 11.76 -5.50
N ALA A 88 -7.67 11.44 -6.65
CA ALA A 88 -6.93 11.26 -7.89
C ALA A 88 -6.12 12.51 -8.25
N THR A 89 -6.76 13.68 -8.17
CA THR A 89 -6.12 14.97 -8.47
C THR A 89 -4.99 15.29 -7.49
N VAL A 90 -5.21 15.08 -6.18
CA VAL A 90 -4.16 15.27 -5.17
C VAL A 90 -2.98 14.35 -5.43
N SER A 91 -3.27 13.07 -5.60
CA SER A 91 -2.27 12.02 -5.77
C SER A 91 -1.37 12.33 -6.97
N SER A 92 -1.99 12.53 -8.15
CA SER A 92 -1.28 12.90 -9.39
C SER A 92 -0.32 14.07 -9.20
N ARG A 93 -0.76 15.14 -8.51
CA ARG A 93 0.08 16.31 -8.27
C ARG A 93 1.15 16.11 -7.21
N MET A 94 0.85 15.44 -6.10
CA MET A 94 1.83 15.20 -5.04
C MET A 94 2.97 14.35 -5.58
N VAL A 95 2.61 13.33 -6.35
CA VAL A 95 3.56 12.46 -7.03
C VAL A 95 4.37 13.24 -8.07
N GLY A 96 3.73 14.11 -8.86
CA GLY A 96 4.41 14.93 -9.86
C GLY A 96 5.43 15.93 -9.29
N ILE A 97 5.12 16.55 -8.14
CA ILE A 97 5.96 17.59 -7.52
C ILE A 97 7.00 17.00 -6.56
N VAL A 98 6.61 16.03 -5.74
CA VAL A 98 7.39 15.55 -4.59
C VAL A 98 7.82 14.09 -4.73
N GLY A 99 7.30 13.36 -5.73
CA GLY A 99 7.54 11.93 -5.95
C GLY A 99 6.53 11.01 -5.23
N SER A 100 6.50 9.75 -5.63
CA SER A 100 5.57 8.73 -5.11
C SER A 100 5.77 8.44 -3.63
N SER A 101 7.02 8.47 -3.15
CA SER A 101 7.35 8.25 -1.73
C SER A 101 6.72 9.28 -0.78
N ASN A 102 6.40 10.47 -1.29
CA ASN A 102 5.78 11.55 -0.51
C ASN A 102 4.27 11.68 -0.77
N ASN A 103 3.68 10.78 -1.55
CA ASN A 103 2.24 10.75 -1.78
C ASN A 103 1.54 10.17 -0.55
N PRO A 104 0.63 10.90 0.12
CA PRO A 104 0.01 10.46 1.37
C PRO A 104 -1.12 9.43 1.14
N VAL A 105 -0.92 8.40 0.31
CA VAL A 105 -1.97 7.41 -0.04
C VAL A 105 -2.56 6.76 1.20
N SER A 106 -1.71 6.31 2.13
CA SER A 106 -2.15 5.71 3.39
C SER A 106 -2.95 6.70 4.25
N GLY A 107 -2.57 7.98 4.28
CA GLY A 107 -3.30 9.02 5.01
C GLY A 107 -4.66 9.32 4.38
N MET A 108 -4.72 9.41 3.04
CA MET A 108 -5.96 9.58 2.29
C MET A 108 -6.90 8.39 2.48
N ALA A 109 -6.39 7.15 2.47
CA ALA A 109 -7.18 5.94 2.70
C ALA A 109 -7.77 5.90 4.12
N ILE A 110 -6.97 6.17 5.16
CA ILE A 110 -7.44 6.21 6.55
C ILE A 110 -8.47 7.33 6.76
N ALA A 111 -8.20 8.53 6.25
CA ALA A 111 -9.14 9.64 6.37
C ALA A 111 -10.46 9.35 5.67
N THR A 112 -10.40 8.76 4.47
CA THR A 112 -11.57 8.28 3.74
C THR A 112 -12.36 7.29 4.56
N LEU A 113 -11.70 6.28 5.15
CA LEU A 113 -12.35 5.29 5.99
C LEU A 113 -13.08 5.95 7.16
N ILE A 114 -12.43 6.84 7.90
CA ILE A 114 -13.04 7.53 9.05
C ILE A 114 -14.26 8.36 8.61
N VAL A 115 -14.10 9.21 7.58
CA VAL A 115 -15.15 10.10 7.10
C VAL A 115 -16.32 9.32 6.52
N THR A 116 -16.04 8.32 5.68
CA THR A 116 -17.07 7.47 5.06
C THR A 116 -17.82 6.66 6.12
N THR A 117 -17.09 6.07 7.08
CA THR A 117 -17.72 5.32 8.18
C THR A 117 -18.65 6.22 9.00
N PHE A 118 -18.23 7.46 9.26
CA PHE A 118 -19.06 8.44 9.97
C PHE A 118 -20.31 8.81 9.16
N ILE A 119 -20.19 9.09 7.86
CA ILE A 119 -21.32 9.40 6.98
C ILE A 119 -22.31 8.23 6.89
N LEU A 120 -21.81 7.01 6.71
CA LEU A 120 -22.64 5.80 6.65
C LEU A 120 -23.38 5.56 7.98
N LYS A 121 -22.69 5.72 9.11
CA LYS A 121 -23.32 5.65 10.43
C LYS A 121 -24.41 6.71 10.60
N ALA A 122 -24.14 7.96 10.23
CA ALA A 122 -25.09 9.07 10.34
C ALA A 122 -26.33 8.88 9.45
N THR A 123 -26.21 8.13 8.35
CA THR A 123 -27.30 7.81 7.42
C THR A 123 -27.99 6.49 7.74
N GLY A 124 -27.70 5.88 8.89
CA GLY A 124 -28.37 4.67 9.38
C GLY A 124 -27.75 3.34 8.92
N SER A 125 -26.72 3.38 8.08
CA SER A 125 -25.96 2.18 7.67
C SER A 125 -24.99 1.78 8.80
N THR A 126 -25.51 1.00 9.75
CA THR A 126 -24.78 0.56 10.95
C THR A 126 -24.51 -0.95 10.95
N GLY A 127 -23.75 -1.42 11.94
CA GLY A 127 -23.43 -2.84 12.09
C GLY A 127 -22.47 -3.37 11.03
N ALA A 128 -22.41 -4.69 10.89
CA ALA A 128 -21.45 -5.36 10.00
C ALA A 128 -21.56 -4.90 8.54
N THR A 129 -22.79 -4.74 8.04
CA THR A 129 -23.05 -4.28 6.66
C THR A 129 -22.46 -2.88 6.42
N GLY A 130 -22.65 -1.96 7.37
CA GLY A 130 -22.06 -0.62 7.30
C GLY A 130 -20.53 -0.65 7.31
N MET A 131 -19.93 -1.52 8.15
CA MET A 131 -18.49 -1.64 8.26
C MET A 131 -17.85 -2.18 6.98
N VAL A 132 -18.44 -3.23 6.40
CA VAL A 132 -18.00 -3.81 5.12
C VAL A 132 -18.13 -2.77 4.00
N SER A 133 -19.22 -1.99 3.99
CA SER A 133 -19.41 -0.93 3.01
C SER A 133 -18.36 0.17 3.12
N ALA A 134 -18.05 0.62 4.34
CA ALA A 134 -17.01 1.61 4.58
C ALA A 134 -15.63 1.15 4.11
N ILE A 135 -15.25 -0.10 4.44
CA ILE A 135 -13.97 -0.69 4.02
C ILE A 135 -13.92 -0.81 2.49
N SER A 136 -15.02 -1.18 1.85
CA SER A 136 -15.11 -1.30 0.39
C SER A 136 -14.92 0.06 -0.29
N ILE A 137 -15.59 1.11 0.18
CA ILE A 137 -15.43 2.48 -0.33
C ILE A 137 -13.99 2.96 -0.12
N GLY A 138 -13.42 2.74 1.07
CA GLY A 138 -12.03 3.08 1.36
C GLY A 138 -11.04 2.35 0.46
N THR A 139 -11.32 1.09 0.12
CA THR A 139 -10.50 0.29 -0.81
C THR A 139 -10.53 0.87 -2.21
N VAL A 140 -11.72 1.18 -2.75
CA VAL A 140 -11.86 1.79 -4.08
C VAL A 140 -11.12 3.13 -4.14
N ILE A 141 -11.26 3.97 -3.12
CA ILE A 141 -10.60 5.28 -3.09
C ILE A 141 -9.08 5.14 -2.96
N CYS A 142 -8.59 4.15 -2.19
CA CYS A 142 -7.17 3.84 -2.11
C CYS A 142 -6.62 3.43 -3.49
N ILE A 143 -7.34 2.58 -4.22
CA ILE A 143 -6.98 2.18 -5.60
C ILE A 143 -6.95 3.39 -6.52
N VAL A 144 -7.98 4.25 -6.48
CA VAL A 144 -8.03 5.48 -7.30
C VAL A 144 -6.84 6.40 -7.00
N ALA A 145 -6.53 6.63 -5.72
CA ALA A 145 -5.39 7.45 -5.34
C ALA A 145 -4.06 6.82 -5.80
N ALA A 146 -3.84 5.54 -5.57
CA ALA A 146 -2.62 4.85 -5.99
C ALA A 146 -2.45 4.88 -7.52
N MET A 147 -3.47 4.46 -8.28
CA MET A 147 -3.45 4.41 -9.74
C MET A 147 -3.24 5.80 -10.36
N ALA A 148 -3.94 6.83 -9.87
CA ALA A 148 -3.77 8.18 -10.40
C ALA A 148 -2.34 8.72 -10.20
N GLY A 149 -1.71 8.35 -9.09
CA GLY A 149 -0.32 8.68 -8.80
C GLY A 149 0.64 7.96 -9.75
N ASP A 150 0.46 6.64 -9.90
CA ASP A 150 1.27 5.76 -10.74
C ASP A 150 1.22 6.17 -12.22
N THR A 151 0.00 6.30 -12.78
CA THR A 151 -0.24 6.84 -14.13
C THR A 151 0.45 8.18 -14.34
N SER A 152 0.50 9.06 -13.33
CA SER A 152 1.17 10.36 -13.48
C SER A 152 2.70 10.24 -13.54
N GLN A 153 3.30 9.26 -12.85
CA GLN A 153 4.74 8.97 -12.98
C GLN A 153 5.06 8.34 -14.31
N ASP A 154 4.21 7.42 -14.73
CA ASP A 154 4.34 6.74 -16.00
C ASP A 154 4.27 7.76 -17.13
N LEU A 155 3.24 8.61 -17.17
CA LEU A 155 3.11 9.68 -18.16
C LEU A 155 4.30 10.66 -18.13
N LYS A 156 4.88 10.95 -16.96
CA LYS A 156 6.10 11.76 -16.85
C LYS A 156 7.29 11.06 -17.50
N THR A 157 7.48 9.77 -17.23
CA THR A 157 8.55 8.96 -17.82
C THR A 157 8.37 8.84 -19.33
N GLY A 158 7.13 8.59 -19.77
CA GLY A 158 6.71 8.57 -21.17
C GLY A 158 7.01 9.90 -21.87
N TYR A 159 6.71 11.03 -21.23
CA TYR A 159 7.04 12.36 -21.75
C TYR A 159 8.55 12.53 -21.96
N ILE A 160 9.38 12.11 -21.00
CA ILE A 160 10.86 12.21 -21.09
C ILE A 160 11.41 11.41 -22.27
N VAL A 161 10.87 10.21 -22.53
CA VAL A 161 11.32 9.35 -23.64
C VAL A 161 10.58 9.61 -24.96
N GLY A 162 9.67 10.58 -25.02
CA GLY A 162 8.92 10.92 -26.23
C GLY A 162 7.86 9.89 -26.64
N ALA A 163 7.25 9.21 -25.67
CA ALA A 163 6.13 8.30 -25.87
C ALA A 163 4.84 9.06 -26.24
N THR A 164 3.87 8.34 -26.81
CA THR A 164 2.53 8.88 -27.10
C THR A 164 1.58 8.57 -25.93
N PRO A 165 1.08 9.58 -25.19
CA PRO A 165 0.30 9.39 -23.96
C PRO A 165 -0.91 8.47 -24.12
N ARG A 166 -1.65 8.60 -25.23
CA ARG A 166 -2.80 7.74 -25.52
C ARG A 166 -2.47 6.24 -25.53
N LEU A 167 -1.34 5.84 -26.14
CA LEU A 167 -0.95 4.43 -26.19
C LEU A 167 -0.54 3.92 -24.80
N GLN A 168 0.10 4.79 -24.03
CA GLN A 168 0.50 4.50 -22.67
C GLN A 168 -0.72 4.29 -21.75
N GLN A 169 -1.71 5.18 -21.80
CA GLN A 169 -2.96 5.06 -21.04
C GLN A 169 -3.73 3.78 -21.40
N ILE A 170 -3.78 3.39 -22.68
CA ILE A 170 -4.39 2.12 -23.10
C ILE A 170 -3.60 0.94 -22.52
N GLY A 171 -2.27 0.98 -22.58
CA GLY A 171 -1.40 -0.03 -21.99
C GLY A 171 -1.63 -0.19 -20.47
N GLU A 172 -1.73 0.91 -19.75
CA GLU A 172 -2.04 0.94 -18.31
C GLU A 172 -3.42 0.34 -18.02
N LEU A 173 -4.45 0.66 -18.82
CA LEU A 173 -5.79 0.08 -18.67
C LEU A 173 -5.78 -1.45 -18.87
N ILE A 174 -5.08 -1.94 -19.90
CA ILE A 174 -4.93 -3.37 -20.15
C ILE A 174 -4.17 -4.02 -18.98
N GLY A 175 -3.06 -3.43 -18.56
CA GLY A 175 -2.24 -3.90 -17.44
C GLY A 175 -3.03 -3.98 -16.14
N ALA A 176 -3.86 -2.98 -15.85
CA ALA A 176 -4.72 -2.95 -14.68
C ALA A 176 -5.76 -4.09 -14.69
N ILE A 177 -6.41 -4.34 -15.82
CA ILE A 177 -7.38 -5.43 -15.97
C ILE A 177 -6.71 -6.79 -15.79
N VAL A 178 -5.58 -7.02 -16.47
CA VAL A 178 -4.83 -8.30 -16.37
C VAL A 178 -4.35 -8.52 -14.93
N SER A 179 -3.84 -7.47 -14.29
CA SER A 179 -3.38 -7.52 -12.90
C SER A 179 -4.52 -7.79 -11.93
N ALA A 180 -5.71 -7.22 -12.15
CA ALA A 180 -6.88 -7.48 -11.31
C ALA A 180 -7.28 -8.96 -11.33
N PHE A 181 -7.29 -9.61 -12.49
CA PHE A 181 -7.57 -11.05 -12.60
C PHE A 181 -6.45 -11.90 -11.99
N ALA A 182 -5.18 -11.56 -12.24
CA ALA A 182 -4.04 -12.28 -11.70
C ALA A 182 -3.98 -12.20 -10.16
N ILE A 183 -4.07 -11.00 -9.60
CA ILE A 183 -4.07 -10.77 -8.15
C ILE A 183 -5.31 -11.41 -7.53
N GLY A 184 -6.49 -11.27 -8.13
CA GLY A 184 -7.71 -11.92 -7.66
C GLY A 184 -7.59 -13.45 -7.59
N GLY A 185 -7.01 -14.06 -8.63
CA GLY A 185 -6.74 -15.50 -8.66
C GLY A 185 -5.73 -15.94 -7.60
N VAL A 186 -4.64 -15.18 -7.42
CA VAL A 186 -3.65 -15.45 -6.35
C VAL A 186 -4.28 -15.30 -4.97
N MET A 187 -5.09 -14.26 -4.74
CA MET A 187 -5.80 -14.05 -3.48
C MET A 187 -6.73 -15.23 -3.16
N TYR A 188 -7.48 -15.74 -4.14
CA TYR A 188 -8.33 -16.92 -3.97
C TYR A 188 -7.49 -18.16 -3.62
N LEU A 189 -6.41 -18.41 -4.37
CA LEU A 189 -5.50 -19.52 -4.15
C LEU A 189 -4.90 -19.50 -2.73
N LEU A 190 -4.38 -18.35 -2.29
CA LEU A 190 -3.81 -18.18 -0.95
C LEU A 190 -4.85 -18.41 0.15
N ASN A 191 -6.07 -17.90 -0.05
CA ASN A 191 -7.16 -18.10 0.90
C ASN A 191 -7.58 -19.57 0.98
N SER A 192 -7.64 -20.28 -0.15
CA SER A 192 -7.94 -21.72 -0.17
C SER A 192 -6.84 -22.57 0.46
N ALA A 193 -5.57 -22.15 0.33
CA ALA A 193 -4.43 -22.89 0.91
C ALA A 193 -4.31 -22.72 2.43
N TRP A 194 -4.45 -21.49 2.94
CA TRP A 194 -4.14 -21.19 4.36
C TRP A 194 -5.15 -20.28 5.06
N GLY A 195 -6.06 -19.62 4.33
CA GLY A 195 -7.03 -18.67 4.87
C GLY A 195 -6.43 -17.34 5.33
N PHE A 196 -7.02 -16.21 4.93
CA PHE A 196 -6.57 -14.90 5.42
C PHE A 196 -6.87 -14.69 6.90
N GLY A 197 -5.87 -14.18 7.64
CA GLY A 197 -5.97 -13.94 9.08
C GLY A 197 -5.58 -15.16 9.93
N SER A 198 -5.16 -16.26 9.31
CA SER A 198 -4.53 -17.39 10.00
C SER A 198 -3.13 -17.03 10.53
N GLU A 199 -2.50 -17.96 11.26
CA GLU A 199 -1.12 -17.80 11.69
C GLU A 199 -0.14 -17.79 10.51
N GLN A 200 -0.48 -18.49 9.42
CA GLN A 200 0.34 -18.60 8.22
C GLN A 200 0.23 -17.36 7.33
N ILE A 201 -0.98 -16.77 7.21
CA ILE A 201 -1.21 -15.53 6.46
C ILE A 201 -1.86 -14.49 7.37
N PRO A 202 -1.09 -13.90 8.30
CA PRO A 202 -1.60 -12.82 9.14
C PRO A 202 -1.94 -11.60 8.29
N ALA A 203 -3.09 -10.97 8.56
CA ALA A 203 -3.55 -9.77 7.85
C ALA A 203 -3.56 -8.53 8.78
N PRO A 204 -2.38 -8.03 9.20
CA PRO A 204 -2.29 -6.97 10.21
C PRO A 204 -2.84 -5.63 9.71
N GLN A 205 -2.66 -5.31 8.42
CA GLN A 205 -3.24 -4.12 7.80
C GLN A 205 -4.78 -4.19 7.74
N ALA A 206 -5.35 -5.33 7.35
CA ALA A 206 -6.80 -5.52 7.36
C ALA A 206 -7.38 -5.42 8.78
N THR A 207 -6.68 -5.98 9.76
CA THR A 207 -7.04 -5.88 11.18
C THR A 207 -7.05 -4.42 11.65
N LEU A 208 -6.06 -3.63 11.24
CA LEU A 208 -6.00 -2.20 11.54
C LEU A 208 -7.19 -1.44 10.95
N MET A 209 -7.47 -1.64 9.65
CA MET A 209 -8.59 -0.97 8.98
C MET A 209 -9.93 -1.34 9.64
N LYS A 210 -10.10 -2.63 9.99
CA LYS A 210 -11.27 -3.11 10.76
C LYS A 210 -11.39 -2.39 12.10
N MET A 211 -10.32 -2.30 12.89
CA MET A 211 -10.35 -1.63 14.20
C MET A 211 -10.77 -0.16 14.08
N VAL A 212 -10.27 0.58 13.08
CA VAL A 212 -10.65 1.99 12.85
C VAL A 212 -12.15 2.11 12.57
N VAL A 213 -12.68 1.26 11.70
CA VAL A 213 -14.09 1.28 11.31
C VAL A 213 -15.00 0.85 12.46
N GLU A 214 -14.64 -0.20 13.21
CA GLU A 214 -15.35 -0.63 14.43
C GLU A 214 -15.39 0.48 15.48
N GLY A 215 -14.30 1.24 15.62
CA GLY A 215 -14.25 2.40 16.51
C GLY A 215 -15.26 3.47 16.17
N VAL A 216 -15.34 3.87 14.91
CA VAL A 216 -16.29 4.90 14.47
C VAL A 216 -17.72 4.38 14.53
N MET A 217 -17.96 3.12 14.13
CA MET A 217 -19.29 2.51 14.11
C MET A 217 -19.85 2.18 15.49
N GLY A 218 -19.15 1.35 16.25
CA GLY A 218 -19.62 0.80 17.52
C GLY A 218 -19.29 1.65 18.74
N GLY A 219 -18.24 2.48 18.68
CA GLY A 219 -17.78 3.25 19.84
C GLY A 219 -17.21 2.39 20.98
N THR A 220 -17.06 1.09 20.77
CA THR A 220 -16.67 0.08 21.77
C THR A 220 -15.16 -0.06 21.95
N LEU A 221 -14.36 0.76 21.28
CA LEU A 221 -12.91 0.68 21.41
C LEU A 221 -12.44 1.14 22.79
N PRO A 222 -11.33 0.58 23.31
CA PRO A 222 -10.65 1.10 24.48
C PRO A 222 -10.02 2.47 24.15
N TRP A 223 -10.84 3.53 24.24
CA TRP A 223 -10.48 4.90 23.83
C TRP A 223 -9.23 5.45 24.52
N VAL A 224 -8.98 5.03 25.77
CA VAL A 224 -7.75 5.36 26.49
C VAL A 224 -6.51 4.90 25.71
N LEU A 225 -6.52 3.67 25.18
CA LEU A 225 -5.41 3.14 24.39
C LEU A 225 -5.29 3.84 23.03
N ILE A 226 -6.41 4.18 22.40
CA ILE A 226 -6.42 4.92 21.13
C ILE A 226 -5.82 6.31 21.33
N PHE A 227 -6.29 7.07 22.33
CA PHE A 227 -5.77 8.41 22.62
C PHE A 227 -4.32 8.40 23.07
N MET A 228 -3.88 7.36 23.79
CA MET A 228 -2.46 7.16 24.08
C MET A 228 -1.64 7.03 22.79
N GLY A 229 -2.15 6.26 21.81
CA GLY A 229 -1.56 6.18 20.47
C GLY A 229 -1.51 7.52 19.74
N VAL A 230 -2.62 8.27 19.77
CA VAL A 230 -2.69 9.62 19.18
C VAL A 230 -1.66 10.56 19.82
N PHE A 231 -1.54 10.54 21.14
CA PHE A 231 -0.57 11.34 21.87
C PHE A 231 0.87 10.97 21.49
N ILE A 232 1.18 9.68 21.41
CA ILE A 232 2.49 9.21 20.94
C ILE A 232 2.77 9.70 19.52
N ALA A 233 1.79 9.59 18.61
CA ALA A 233 1.94 10.08 17.24
C ALA A 233 2.23 11.59 17.19
N ILE A 234 1.59 12.40 18.03
CA ILE A 234 1.86 13.84 18.14
C ILE A 234 3.27 14.10 18.67
N VAL A 235 3.70 13.38 19.71
CA VAL A 235 5.06 13.53 20.25
C VAL A 235 6.10 13.17 19.19
N VAL A 236 5.92 12.05 18.50
CA VAL A 236 6.80 11.57 17.41
C VAL A 236 6.85 12.59 16.26
N GLU A 237 5.71 13.21 15.95
CA GLU A 237 5.61 14.28 14.95
C GLU A 237 6.41 15.51 15.37
N VAL A 238 6.28 15.95 16.63
CA VAL A 238 7.04 17.09 17.17
C VAL A 238 8.55 16.82 17.17
N LEU A 239 8.95 15.56 17.35
CA LEU A 239 10.35 15.12 17.24
C LEU A 239 10.87 15.06 15.80
N GLY A 240 10.02 15.34 14.79
CA GLY A 240 10.38 15.30 13.37
C GLY A 240 10.57 13.89 12.81
N ILE A 241 10.09 12.86 13.52
CA ILE A 241 10.18 11.47 13.09
C ILE A 241 8.97 11.16 12.19
N PRO A 242 9.15 10.41 11.06
CA PRO A 242 8.02 9.99 10.23
C PRO A 242 7.00 9.14 11.01
N VAL A 243 5.89 9.77 11.40
CA VAL A 243 4.87 9.19 12.30
C VAL A 243 4.30 7.88 11.77
N LEU A 244 4.03 7.79 10.46
CA LEU A 244 3.48 6.59 9.84
C LEU A 244 4.43 5.39 9.98
N ALA A 245 5.72 5.58 9.71
CA ALA A 245 6.72 4.52 9.84
C ALA A 245 6.87 4.06 11.29
N PHE A 246 6.90 5.01 12.22
CA PHE A 246 6.94 4.71 13.66
C PHE A 246 5.69 3.94 14.12
N SER A 247 4.51 4.41 13.70
CA SER A 247 3.24 3.81 14.08
C SER A 247 3.07 2.40 13.52
N ILE A 248 3.61 2.13 12.33
CA ILE A 248 3.68 0.76 11.77
C ILE A 248 4.44 -0.17 12.72
N GLY A 249 5.58 0.26 13.23
CA GLY A 249 6.34 -0.51 14.22
C GLY A 249 5.59 -0.78 15.53
N LEU A 250 4.69 0.12 15.96
CA LEU A 250 3.89 -0.04 17.19
C LEU A 250 2.78 -1.10 17.09
N TYR A 251 2.30 -1.40 15.88
CA TYR A 251 1.17 -2.33 15.72
C TYR A 251 1.56 -3.66 15.08
N LEU A 252 2.63 -3.69 14.27
CA LEU A 252 3.10 -4.93 13.65
C LEU A 252 3.65 -5.91 14.71
N PRO A 253 3.43 -7.22 14.52
CA PRO A 253 4.08 -8.25 15.31
C PRO A 253 5.62 -8.12 15.30
N ILE A 254 6.26 -8.48 16.41
CA ILE A 254 7.72 -8.36 16.56
C ILE A 254 8.49 -9.13 15.48
N TYR A 255 7.98 -10.29 15.05
CA TYR A 255 8.61 -11.10 14.01
C TYR A 255 8.58 -10.43 12.62
N LEU A 256 7.62 -9.53 12.34
CA LEU A 256 7.62 -8.70 11.12
C LEU A 256 8.48 -7.46 11.29
N SER A 257 8.51 -6.88 12.49
CA SER A 257 9.27 -5.66 12.79
C SER A 257 10.79 -5.91 12.85
N THR A 258 11.24 -7.09 13.28
CA THR A 258 12.67 -7.41 13.42
C THR A 258 13.42 -7.37 12.08
N PRO A 259 12.98 -8.03 11.00
CA PRO A 259 13.62 -7.92 9.69
C PRO A 259 13.66 -6.48 9.16
N ILE A 260 12.58 -5.71 9.36
CA ILE A 260 12.50 -4.29 8.96
C ILE A 260 13.56 -3.47 9.71
N MET A 261 13.67 -3.67 11.03
CA MET A 261 14.67 -3.00 11.86
C MET A 261 16.10 -3.34 11.41
N VAL A 262 16.39 -4.62 11.16
CA VAL A 262 17.71 -5.06 10.71
C VAL A 262 18.06 -4.46 9.35
N GLY A 263 17.11 -4.42 8.40
CA GLY A 263 17.29 -3.72 7.13
C GLY A 263 17.60 -2.23 7.30
N GLY A 264 16.93 -1.56 8.24
CA GLY A 264 17.21 -0.16 8.61
C GLY A 264 18.61 0.04 9.20
N VAL A 265 19.06 -0.87 10.06
CA VAL A 265 20.43 -0.85 10.63
C VAL A 265 21.48 -1.07 9.54
N ILE A 266 21.24 -2.00 8.60
CA ILE A 266 22.12 -2.23 7.45
C ILE A 266 22.19 -0.98 6.59
N LYS A 267 21.05 -0.37 6.26
CA LYS A 267 21.02 0.89 5.50
C LYS A 267 21.79 2.00 6.22
N TRP A 268 21.56 2.19 7.52
CA TRP A 268 22.30 3.17 8.31
C TRP A 268 23.81 2.92 8.30
N PHE A 269 24.24 1.65 8.41
CA PHE A 269 25.65 1.30 8.32
C PHE A 269 26.24 1.60 6.93
N ILE A 270 25.50 1.25 5.87
CA ILE A 270 25.88 1.55 4.49
C ILE A 270 25.97 3.07 4.29
N ASP A 271 24.97 3.84 4.68
CA ASP A 271 24.92 5.28 4.40
C ASP A 271 25.88 6.12 5.27
N ASN A 272 26.17 5.71 6.52
CA ASN A 272 26.90 6.54 7.50
C ASN A 272 28.28 6.02 7.93
N LYS A 273 28.54 4.70 7.84
CA LYS A 273 29.78 4.11 8.38
C LYS A 273 30.77 3.66 7.32
N ARG A 274 30.30 3.37 6.11
CA ARG A 274 31.18 3.01 5.00
C ARG A 274 31.81 4.26 4.40
N LYS A 275 33.10 4.18 4.08
CA LYS A 275 33.80 5.22 3.32
C LYS A 275 33.47 5.08 1.85
N TYR A 276 33.04 6.17 1.24
CA TYR A 276 32.81 6.29 -0.20
C TYR A 276 33.75 7.33 -0.76
N ALA A 277 34.11 7.20 -2.04
CA ALA A 277 34.86 8.23 -2.73
C ALA A 277 34.00 9.49 -2.89
N ASN A 278 32.75 9.32 -3.34
CA ASN A 278 31.82 10.40 -3.67
C ASN A 278 30.40 10.11 -3.16
N ASP A 279 29.55 11.14 -3.10
CA ASP A 279 28.13 11.00 -2.72
C ASP A 279 27.32 10.14 -3.71
N GLU A 280 27.71 10.11 -4.99
CA GLU A 280 27.08 9.24 -5.99
C GLU A 280 27.32 7.76 -5.71
N GLU A 281 28.53 7.38 -5.29
CA GLU A 281 28.88 5.99 -4.96
C GLU A 281 28.11 5.52 -3.71
N ARG A 282 27.94 6.41 -2.73
CA ARG A 282 27.09 6.16 -1.56
C ARG A 282 25.64 5.91 -1.98
N LYS A 283 25.11 6.76 -2.85
CA LYS A 283 23.73 6.65 -3.34
C LYS A 283 23.53 5.37 -4.15
N ASP A 284 24.44 5.03 -5.05
CA ASP A 284 24.40 3.78 -5.82
C ASP A 284 24.42 2.54 -4.91
N ALA A 285 25.27 2.54 -3.87
CA ALA A 285 25.28 1.44 -2.90
C ALA A 285 23.95 1.30 -2.14
N SER A 286 23.32 2.41 -1.77
CA SER A 286 22.01 2.45 -1.11
C SER A 286 20.91 1.95 -2.06
N ASP A 287 20.89 2.46 -3.31
CA ASP A 287 19.89 2.11 -4.34
C ASP A 287 19.98 0.63 -4.72
N ARG A 288 21.20 0.06 -4.83
CA ARG A 288 21.40 -1.39 -5.01
C ARG A 288 20.84 -2.22 -3.86
N GLY A 289 21.02 -1.75 -2.62
CA GLY A 289 20.48 -2.42 -1.44
C GLY A 289 18.95 -2.42 -1.43
N VAL A 290 18.36 -1.28 -1.77
CA VAL A 290 16.89 -1.16 -1.93
C VAL A 290 16.40 -2.09 -3.05
N LEU A 291 17.07 -2.12 -4.20
CA LEU A 291 16.72 -2.99 -5.32
C LEU A 291 16.82 -4.48 -4.96
N TYR A 292 17.88 -4.89 -4.26
CA TYR A 292 18.04 -6.26 -3.79
C TYR A 292 16.94 -6.66 -2.81
N ALA A 293 16.62 -5.80 -1.84
CA ALA A 293 15.53 -6.02 -0.91
C ALA A 293 14.17 -6.12 -1.60
N ALA A 294 13.89 -5.25 -2.58
CA ALA A 294 12.68 -5.32 -3.40
C ALA A 294 12.61 -6.65 -4.19
N GLY A 295 13.73 -7.10 -4.74
CA GLY A 295 13.84 -8.40 -5.40
C GLY A 295 13.56 -9.58 -4.46
N MET A 296 14.02 -9.52 -3.21
CA MET A 296 13.71 -10.54 -2.19
C MET A 296 12.22 -10.59 -1.86
N ILE A 297 11.56 -9.44 -1.73
CA ILE A 297 10.09 -9.37 -1.50
C ILE A 297 9.33 -9.98 -2.69
N ALA A 298 9.74 -9.66 -3.91
CA ALA A 298 9.14 -10.25 -5.12
C ALA A 298 9.37 -11.77 -5.18
N GLY A 299 10.58 -12.23 -4.84
CA GLY A 299 10.93 -13.64 -4.79
C GLY A 299 10.13 -14.42 -3.75
N GLU A 300 9.96 -13.87 -2.54
CA GLU A 300 9.09 -14.41 -1.51
C GLU A 300 7.66 -14.60 -2.03
N GLY A 301 7.10 -13.59 -2.70
CA GLY A 301 5.76 -13.66 -3.28
C GLY A 301 5.61 -14.79 -4.31
N ILE A 302 6.59 -14.95 -5.22
CA ILE A 302 6.58 -16.01 -6.23
C ILE A 302 6.66 -17.39 -5.57
N VAL A 303 7.57 -17.57 -4.61
CA VAL A 303 7.70 -18.83 -3.86
C VAL A 303 6.41 -19.12 -3.09
N GLY A 304 5.79 -18.11 -2.47
CA GLY A 304 4.51 -18.21 -1.78
C GLY A 304 3.39 -18.71 -2.70
N ILE A 305 3.31 -18.22 -3.93
CA ILE A 305 2.35 -18.70 -4.94
C ILE A 305 2.61 -20.18 -5.27
N VAL A 306 3.86 -20.56 -5.52
CA VAL A 306 4.21 -21.96 -5.82
C VAL A 306 3.82 -22.89 -4.66
N LEU A 307 4.12 -22.49 -3.43
CA LEU A 307 3.74 -23.25 -2.24
C LEU A 307 2.23 -23.36 -2.09
N ALA A 308 1.48 -22.29 -2.42
CA ALA A 308 0.02 -22.30 -2.37
C ALA A 308 -0.58 -23.30 -3.38
N ILE A 309 -0.04 -23.36 -4.60
CA ILE A 309 -0.42 -24.36 -5.60
C ILE A 309 -0.18 -25.77 -5.06
N LEU A 310 1.00 -26.03 -4.50
CA LEU A 310 1.34 -27.35 -3.95
C LEU A 310 0.45 -27.74 -2.76
N ALA A 311 0.07 -26.77 -1.93
CA ALA A 311 -0.86 -26.97 -0.82
C ALA A 311 -2.26 -27.35 -1.32
N VAL A 312 -2.80 -26.61 -2.29
CA VAL A 312 -4.15 -26.88 -2.84
C VAL A 312 -4.22 -28.22 -3.59
N VAL A 313 -3.14 -28.66 -4.24
CA VAL A 313 -3.08 -29.95 -4.95
C VAL A 313 -2.78 -31.12 -3.99
N ASN A 314 -2.68 -30.89 -2.68
CA ASN A 314 -2.34 -31.90 -1.65
C ASN A 314 -1.01 -32.63 -1.92
N VAL A 315 -0.06 -31.98 -2.58
CA VAL A 315 1.31 -32.49 -2.78
C VAL A 315 2.28 -31.89 -1.76
N ALA A 316 1.87 -30.82 -1.08
CA ALA A 316 2.63 -30.20 0.00
C ALA A 316 3.05 -31.22 1.08
N ASP A 317 2.18 -32.17 1.44
CA ASP A 317 2.48 -33.20 2.43
C ASP A 317 3.60 -34.16 1.99
N LYS A 318 3.75 -34.39 0.67
CA LYS A 318 4.81 -35.23 0.11
C LYS A 318 6.16 -34.51 0.00
N LEU A 319 6.13 -33.18 -0.01
CA LEU A 319 7.29 -32.30 0.03
C LEU A 319 7.57 -31.79 1.44
N ASN A 320 6.80 -32.27 2.43
CA ASN A 320 6.88 -31.80 3.79
C ASN A 320 8.14 -32.33 4.47
N LEU A 321 9.22 -31.58 4.25
CA LEU A 321 10.52 -31.79 4.87
C LEU A 321 10.46 -31.63 6.40
N SER A 322 9.34 -31.20 7.00
CA SER A 322 9.16 -31.22 8.46
C SER A 322 9.34 -32.60 9.07
N SER A 323 9.08 -33.67 8.30
CA SER A 323 9.40 -35.06 8.68
C SER A 323 10.91 -35.32 8.78
N LEU A 324 11.73 -34.60 8.00
CA LEU A 324 13.20 -34.55 8.10
C LEU A 324 13.66 -33.70 9.31
N TYR A 325 12.78 -32.83 9.84
CA TYR A 325 12.98 -32.04 11.07
C TYR A 325 12.48 -32.74 12.35
N GLY A 326 11.97 -33.98 12.25
CA GLY A 326 11.85 -34.95 13.35
C GLY A 326 10.61 -34.81 14.25
N GLU A 327 9.87 -35.92 14.39
CA GLU A 327 8.85 -36.14 15.43
C GLU A 327 9.41 -36.14 16.87
N SER A 328 10.72 -36.14 17.03
CA SER A 328 11.42 -35.99 18.31
C SER A 328 11.77 -34.52 18.53
N GLY A 329 11.14 -33.85 19.50
CA GLY A 329 11.26 -32.41 19.82
C GLY A 329 12.65 -31.82 20.13
N ALA A 330 13.75 -32.49 19.74
CA ALA A 330 15.11 -31.95 19.80
C ALA A 330 15.39 -30.90 18.69
N LEU A 331 14.73 -30.99 17.53
CA LEU A 331 14.99 -30.11 16.38
C LEU A 331 14.08 -28.88 16.30
N GLN A 332 13.08 -28.71 17.16
CA GLN A 332 12.36 -27.43 17.26
C GLN A 332 13.32 -26.32 17.73
N THR A 333 14.27 -26.68 18.59
CA THR A 333 15.41 -25.83 18.99
C THR A 333 16.37 -25.58 17.83
N VAL A 334 16.65 -26.59 17.00
CA VAL A 334 17.56 -26.51 15.84
C VAL A 334 16.93 -25.74 14.68
N GLY A 335 15.62 -25.82 14.47
CA GLY A 335 14.89 -25.09 13.43
C GLY A 335 15.02 -23.58 13.60
N ASN A 336 14.99 -23.09 14.84
CA ASN A 336 15.27 -21.68 15.14
C ASN A 336 16.71 -21.28 14.76
N TRP A 337 17.69 -22.14 15.02
CA TRP A 337 19.08 -21.92 14.62
C TRP A 337 19.28 -21.96 13.11
N VAL A 338 18.63 -22.89 12.41
CA VAL A 338 18.65 -22.97 10.94
C VAL A 338 18.02 -21.71 10.34
N GLY A 339 16.89 -21.26 10.87
CA GLY A 339 16.25 -20.00 10.49
C GLY A 339 17.15 -18.78 10.73
N LEU A 340 17.84 -18.71 11.87
CA LEU A 340 18.80 -17.65 12.18
C LEU A 340 20.01 -17.67 11.25
N ILE A 341 20.55 -18.84 10.92
CA ILE A 341 21.67 -18.98 9.99
C ILE A 341 21.23 -18.56 8.59
N ALA A 342 20.08 -19.04 8.11
CA ALA A 342 19.53 -18.65 6.82
C ALA A 342 19.29 -17.13 6.75
N PHE A 343 18.74 -16.55 7.83
CA PHE A 343 18.57 -15.11 7.95
C PHE A 343 19.92 -14.37 7.89
N ALA A 344 20.92 -14.80 8.66
CA ALA A 344 22.26 -14.21 8.65
C ALA A 344 22.93 -14.32 7.27
N LEU A 345 22.74 -15.44 6.55
CA LEU A 345 23.22 -15.61 5.18
C LEU A 345 22.53 -14.62 4.22
N LEU A 346 21.21 -14.45 4.30
CA LEU A 346 20.47 -13.47 3.50
C LEU A 346 20.91 -12.02 3.78
N LEU A 347 21.20 -11.68 5.04
CA LEU A 347 21.77 -10.37 5.37
C LEU A 347 23.18 -10.21 4.81
N SER A 348 23.96 -11.29 4.83
CA SER A 348 25.33 -11.30 4.27
C SER A 348 25.32 -11.13 2.76
N THR A 349 24.37 -11.76 2.04
CA THR A 349 24.21 -11.56 0.60
C THR A 349 23.77 -10.13 0.30
N LEU A 350 22.79 -9.58 1.03
CA LEU A 350 22.40 -8.17 0.92
C LEU A 350 23.61 -7.24 1.09
N PHE A 351 24.44 -7.47 2.11
CA PHE A 351 25.64 -6.68 2.35
C PHE A 351 26.73 -6.88 1.30
N HIS A 352 26.78 -8.06 0.67
CA HIS A 352 27.72 -8.32 -0.42
C HIS A 352 27.29 -7.59 -1.70
N PHE A 353 26.01 -7.61 -2.06
CA PHE A 353 25.51 -6.97 -3.27
C PHE A 353 25.51 -5.44 -3.20
N THR A 354 25.38 -4.85 -2.01
CA THR A 354 25.54 -3.40 -1.80
C THR A 354 26.98 -2.92 -1.93
N LYS A 355 27.97 -3.83 -1.95
CA LYS A 355 29.37 -3.44 -2.10
C LYS A 355 29.77 -3.02 -3.51
N GLY A 356 28.99 -3.38 -4.52
CA GLY A 356 29.34 -3.17 -5.93
C GLY A 356 30.51 -4.07 -6.34
N LYS A 357 30.55 -4.48 -7.62
CA LYS A 357 31.79 -5.00 -8.20
C LYS A 357 32.77 -3.83 -8.25
N LYS A 358 34.00 -4.02 -7.76
CA LYS A 358 35.12 -3.16 -8.19
C LYS A 358 35.17 -3.27 -9.71
N LEU A 359 34.87 -2.17 -10.40
CA LEU A 359 35.08 -2.04 -11.84
C LEU A 359 36.58 -2.12 -12.13
#